data_AF-A0A9E1RHR5-F1
#
_entry.id   AF-A0A9E1RHR5-F1
#
_cell.length_a   1.000
_cell.length_b   1.000
_cell.length_c   1.000
_cell.angle_alpha   90.00
_cell.angle_beta   90.00
_cell.angle_gamma   90.00
#
_symmetry.space_group_name_H-M   'P 1'
#
loop_
_entity.id
_entity.type
_entity.pdbx_description
1 polymer ?
#
loop_
_entity_poly.entity_id
_entity_poly.type
_entity_poly.pdbx_seq_one_letter_code
_entity_poly.pdbx_strand_id
1 'polypeptide(L)' 'MAIEKDFIVIGSGVAGLTFALKVCKFGSVGIITKDALEESATKYAQGGIASVMAE' A
#
# COMPACT_ATOMS: atom_id res chain seq x y z
N MET A 1 -0.47 17.96 -17.38
CA MET A 1 0.75 17.24 -16.97
C MET A 1 0.38 15.78 -16.80
N ALA A 2 1.04 14.87 -17.52
CA ALA A 2 0.78 13.44 -17.42
C ALA A 2 1.80 12.80 -16.48
N ILE A 3 1.35 11.91 -15.60
CA ILE A 3 2.23 11.07 -14.78
C ILE A 3 2.15 9.66 -15.37
N GLU A 4 3.26 9.18 -15.89
CA GLU A 4 3.38 7.83 -16.46
C GLU A 4 4.10 6.91 -15.48
N LYS A 5 3.51 5.75 -15.21
CA LYS A 5 4.02 4.70 -14.33
C LYS A 5 3.61 3.35 -14.87
N ASP A 6 4.46 2.35 -14.65
CA ASP A 6 4.18 0.96 -15.03
C ASP A 6 3.02 0.39 -14.20
N PHE A 7 2.90 0.82 -12.94
CA PHE A 7 1.81 0.46 -12.04
C PHE A 7 1.20 1.69 -11.37
N ILE A 8 -0.13 1.73 -11.30
CA ILE A 8 -0.88 2.72 -10.52
C ILE A 8 -1.64 2.00 -9.41
N VAL A 9 -1.40 2.41 -8.17
CA VAL A 9 -2.09 1.91 -6.98
C VAL A 9 -2.98 3.02 -6.43
N ILE A 10 -4.28 2.75 -6.33
CA ILE A 10 -5.26 3.68 -5.79
C ILE A 10 -5.60 3.24 -4.36
N GLY A 11 -5.14 4.01 -3.38
CA GLY A 11 -5.29 3.77 -1.95
C GLY A 11 -3.96 3.45 -1.26
N SER A 12 -3.68 4.17 -0.16
CA SER A 12 -2.48 3.97 0.68
C SER A 12 -2.71 3.10 1.92
N GLY A 13 -3.80 2.33 1.96
CA GLY A 13 -4.00 1.32 3.00
C GLY A 13 -2.99 0.17 2.90
N VAL A 14 -2.98 -0.72 3.90
CA VAL A 14 -2.01 -1.84 3.98
C VAL A 14 -1.97 -2.70 2.72
N ALA A 15 -3.11 -2.97 2.08
CA ALA A 15 -3.18 -3.77 0.87
C ALA A 15 -2.48 -3.08 -0.32
N GLY A 16 -2.79 -1.80 -0.54
CA GLY A 16 -2.20 -1.02 -1.63
C GLY A 16 -0.69 -0.84 -1.46
N LEU A 17 -0.25 -0.48 -0.26
CA LEU A 17 1.18 -0.33 0.04
C LEU A 17 1.94 -1.67 -0.03
N THR A 18 1.34 -2.76 0.45
CA THR A 18 1.93 -4.10 0.34
C THR A 18 2.09 -4.52 -1.13
N PHE A 19 1.10 -4.24 -1.96
CA PHE A 19 1.19 -4.49 -3.40
C PHE A 19 2.27 -3.62 -4.05
N ALA A 20 2.24 -2.31 -3.82
CA ALA A 20 3.23 -1.36 -4.35
C ALA A 20 4.67 -1.79 -4.02
N LEU A 21 4.92 -2.22 -2.78
CA LEU A 21 6.22 -2.72 -2.34
C LEU A 21 6.65 -4.01 -3.06
N LYS A 22 5.70 -4.89 -3.41
CA LYS A 22 6.00 -6.11 -4.16
C LYS A 22 6.30 -5.79 -5.62
N VAL A 23 5.52 -4.90 -6.25
CA VAL A 23 5.62 -4.65 -7.69
C VAL A 23 6.68 -3.63 -8.09
N CYS A 24 7.19 -2.83 -7.15
CA CYS A 24 8.27 -1.88 -7.43
C CYS A 24 9.56 -2.53 -7.95
N LYS A 25 9.73 -3.84 -7.75
CA LYS A 25 10.83 -4.62 -8.31
C LYS A 25 10.71 -4.86 -9.82
N PHE A 26 9.51 -4.69 -10.39
CA PHE A 26 9.20 -4.97 -11.78
C PHE A 26 8.90 -3.70 -12.60
N GLY A 27 8.87 -2.53 -11.96
CA GLY A 27 8.59 -1.26 -12.63
C GLY A 27 8.33 -0.11 -11.65
N SER A 28 8.13 1.08 -12.21
CA SER A 28 7.79 2.29 -11.48
C SER A 28 6.34 2.26 -10.99
N VAL A 29 6.12 2.68 -9.74
CA VAL A 29 4.80 2.66 -9.09
C VAL A 29 4.38 4.08 -8.74
N GLY A 30 3.17 4.47 -9.14
CA GLY A 30 2.48 5.65 -8.64
C GLY A 30 1.44 5.26 -7.61
N ILE A 31 1.43 5.92 -6.46
CA ILE A 31 0.41 5.73 -5.42
C ILE A 31 -0.46 6.99 -5.39
N ILE A 32 -1.76 6.80 -5.49
CA ILE A 32 -2.77 7.87 -5.39
C ILE A 32 -3.59 7.59 -4.13
N THR A 33 -3.68 8.55 -3.23
CA THR A 33 -4.53 8.44 -2.04
C THR A 33 -5.23 9.77 -1.77
N LYS A 34 -6.31 9.71 -1.00
CA LYS A 34 -7.20 10.86 -0.74
C LYS A 34 -6.56 11.86 0.23
N ASP A 35 -5.66 11.40 1.08
CA ASP A 35 -5.10 12.14 2.21
C ASP A 35 -3.60 11.84 2.35
N ALA A 36 -2.97 12.20 3.47
CA ALA A 36 -1.61 11.79 3.78
C ALA A 36 -1.42 10.27 3.60
N LEU A 37 -0.24 9.86 3.13
CA LEU A 37 0.07 8.46 2.82
C LEU A 37 -0.24 7.50 3.98
N GLU A 38 0.06 7.90 5.20
CA GLU A 38 -0.20 7.13 6.42
C GLU A 38 -1.67 7.12 6.86
N GLU A 39 -2.48 8.06 6.38
CA GLU A 39 -3.88 8.18 6.77
C GLU A 39 -4.74 7.14 6.04
N SER A 40 -5.07 6.06 6.75
CA SER A 40 -5.89 4.96 6.25
C SER A 40 -6.61 4.26 7.38
N ALA A 41 -7.70 3.55 7.07
CA ALA A 41 -8.42 2.75 8.06
C ALA A 41 -7.52 1.73 8.79
N THR A 42 -6.46 1.24 8.13
CA THR A 42 -5.52 0.31 8.77
C THR A 42 -4.73 0.94 9.90
N LYS A 43 -4.42 2.25 9.85
CA LYS A 43 -3.72 2.98 10.94
C LYS A 43 -4.48 2.90 12.27
N TYR A 44 -5.81 2.79 12.22
CA TYR A 44 -6.68 2.75 13.40
C TYR A 44 -7.08 1.33 13.83
N ALA A 45 -6.50 0.27 13.25
CA ALA A 45 -6.81 -1.09 13.66
C ALA A 45 -6.27 -1.37 15.08
N GLN A 46 -7.14 -1.80 15.99
CA GLN A 46 -6.82 -1.99 17.42
C GLN A 46 -6.83 -3.45 17.90
N GLY A 47 -7.29 -4.39 17.07
CA GLY A 47 -7.29 -5.80 17.41
C GLY A 47 -5.90 -6.40 17.29
N GLY A 48 -5.62 -6.98 16.14
CA GLY A 48 -4.34 -7.61 15.82
C GLY A 48 -4.44 -8.39 14.52
N ILE A 49 -3.32 -8.94 14.06
CA ILE A 49 -3.28 -9.85 12.91
C ILE A 49 -3.08 -11.27 13.43
N ALA A 50 -4.02 -12.16 13.13
CA ALA A 50 -3.88 -13.58 13.45
C ALA A 50 -2.95 -14.26 12.43
N SER A 51 -1.93 -14.96 12.91
CA SER A 51 -1.02 -15.78 12.10
C SER A 51 -0.45 -16.91 12.94
N VAL A 52 -0.18 -18.05 12.32
CA VAL A 52 0.69 -19.08 12.92
C VAL A 52 2.11 -18.50 12.96
N MET A 53 2.76 -18.56 14.12
CA MET A 53 4.16 -18.19 14.28
C MET A 53 5.01 -19.46 14.28
N ALA A 54 6.17 -19.43 13.63
CA ALA A 54 7.16 -20.50 13.75
C ALA A 54 7.95 -20.31 15.06
N GLU A 55 8.38 -21.42 15.66
CA GLU A 55 9.36 -21.44 16.77
C GLU A 55 10.80 -21.43 16.24
#